data_AF-A0A6A5HPB8-F1
#
_entry.id   AF-A0A6A5HPB8-F1
#
_cell.length_a   1.000
_cell.length_b   1.000
_cell.length_c   1.000
_cell.angle_alpha   90.00
_cell.angle_beta   90.00
_cell.angle_gamma   90.00
#
_symmetry.space_group_name_H-M   'P 1'
#
loop_
_entity.id
_entity.type
_entity.pdbx_description
1 polymer ?
#
loop_
_entity_poly.entity_id
_entity_poly.type
_entity_poly.pdbx_seq_one_letter_code
_entity_poly.pdbx_strand_id
1 'polypeptide(L)'
;MDLDHMKTVEILAAKAATWGLPEATNEAEAHSDDEEDFDLISTSLENIKKREKELAELLFPPEITAIRANMKRYRVLQKQIDISRETMKELRDSYESVSSRTCSLHDACDRALAEQTSLSTGSQLIKTNLYYFKQADAIMKKLSVAKLMVTGHSFAAILVSIDECLTYLRAHPEYKESEAYIAKFEQCLSRAMTWVRVAVLADLDACFNDVKDRQAQLEADYEKIGRGGQDEDTFALLYGVFASKAAVVKASINVVEQRFAALPEFEEMLAECQYAYFAKRHQLLGPILESTLSSLSSTHAESTCRLTRDACTFMLRTCDDEYRLYRQFFVTHNNNDDRKMSTDGRISPAMSTITSVFTSQQTQQQVHPFETFAEQMCRTLYDMLRPRIVHNPHLETLAELCTMIKVEMIENRCSLQMVASILGDDANQDPNVSGLNPRAGFVAVMSELVGDIAERIVHRAGLYAQNDIGAYRPASGDIAYPQMLQMIRKIESEQKEQKEKEEGVESTTTTTIDQHCLWYPTVRRTVMCLSKIFPCLDVSFSAKPLFGHGNG
;
A
#
# COMPACT_ATOMS: atom_id res chain seq x y z
N MET A 1 34.08 58.97 34.54
CA MET A 1 34.16 60.44 34.50
C MET A 1 34.08 61.07 35.89
N ASP A 2 33.57 60.38 36.91
CA ASP A 2 33.40 60.95 38.26
C ASP A 2 34.69 61.10 39.09
N LEU A 3 35.81 60.47 38.68
CA LEU A 3 37.08 60.58 39.38
C LEU A 3 37.80 61.93 39.18
N ASP A 4 37.59 62.58 38.03
CA ASP A 4 38.24 63.87 37.72
C ASP A 4 37.48 65.05 38.33
N HIS A 5 36.17 64.91 38.55
CA HIS A 5 35.38 65.96 39.19
C HIS A 5 35.72 66.11 40.68
N MET A 6 35.99 65.01 41.39
CA MET A 6 36.43 65.04 42.79
C MET A 6 37.80 65.70 42.96
N LYS A 7 38.79 65.38 42.10
CA LYS A 7 40.12 66.02 42.12
C LYS A 7 40.05 67.52 41.85
N THR A 8 39.13 67.95 40.97
CA THR A 8 38.97 69.38 40.64
C THR A 8 38.38 70.16 41.82
N VAL A 9 37.48 69.53 42.60
CA VAL A 9 36.89 70.13 43.81
C VAL A 9 37.90 70.23 44.95
N GLU A 10 38.78 69.23 45.13
CA GLU A 10 39.86 69.29 46.13
C GLU A 10 40.88 70.40 45.84
N ILE A 11 41.23 70.61 44.57
CA ILE A 11 42.17 71.67 44.15
C ILE A 11 41.58 73.07 44.40
N LEU A 12 40.26 73.23 44.26
CA LEU A 12 39.57 74.50 44.52
C LEU A 12 39.38 74.78 46.02
N ALA A 13 39.13 73.74 46.82
CA ALA A 13 39.05 73.85 48.28
C ALA A 13 40.40 74.22 48.93
N ALA A 14 41.51 73.66 48.44
CA ALA A 14 42.86 74.00 48.92
C ALA A 14 43.26 75.46 48.64
N LYS A 15 42.68 76.09 47.61
CA LYS A 15 42.96 77.48 47.21
C LYS A 15 42.10 78.53 47.94
N ALA A 16 40.99 78.10 48.55
CA ALA A 16 40.14 78.94 49.38
C ALA A 16 40.75 79.22 50.77
N ALA A 17 41.62 78.31 51.27
CA ALA A 17 42.27 78.44 52.58
C ALA A 17 43.35 79.54 52.66
N THR A 18 43.79 80.12 51.54
CA THR A 18 44.82 81.19 51.50
C THR A 18 44.28 82.61 51.66
N TRP A 19 42.96 82.78 51.80
CA TRP A 19 42.33 84.09 51.98
C TRP A 19 42.00 84.28 53.46
N GLY A 20 42.99 84.76 54.22
CA GLY A 20 42.82 85.11 55.62
C GLY A 20 41.80 86.23 55.80
N LEU A 21 40.71 85.93 56.49
CA LEU A 21 39.78 86.89 57.08
C LEU A 21 39.59 86.49 58.54
N PRO A 22 39.63 87.44 59.50
CA PRO A 22 39.69 87.12 60.91
C PRO A 22 38.33 86.66 61.46
N GLU A 23 38.38 85.71 62.41
CA GLU A 23 37.28 85.27 63.27
C GLU A 23 37.18 86.11 64.55
N ALA A 24 36.04 85.94 65.25
CA ALA A 24 35.66 86.40 66.60
C ALA A 24 35.00 87.80 66.68
N THR A 25 33.92 88.06 67.42
CA THR A 25 33.21 87.30 68.47
C THR A 25 31.85 87.96 68.78
N ASN A 26 30.94 87.16 69.35
CA ASN A 26 29.70 87.58 70.00
C ASN A 26 29.90 88.67 71.06
N GLU A 27 28.90 89.54 71.25
CA GLU A 27 28.41 89.94 72.57
C GLU A 27 27.00 90.55 72.48
N ALA A 28 26.24 90.37 73.55
CA ALA A 28 24.80 90.58 73.63
C ALA A 28 24.46 91.77 74.57
N GLU A 29 23.26 92.31 74.34
CA GLU A 29 22.36 92.99 75.29
C GLU A 29 22.61 94.45 75.78
N ALA A 30 21.48 95.18 75.73
CA ALA A 30 20.97 96.16 76.70
C ALA A 30 21.41 97.65 76.66
N HIS A 31 20.45 98.46 76.21
CA HIS A 31 19.84 99.66 76.84
C HIS A 31 20.66 100.89 77.30
N SER A 32 20.00 102.02 77.00
CA SER A 32 19.90 103.33 77.65
C SER A 32 20.98 104.40 77.38
N ASP A 33 20.43 105.52 76.88
CA ASP A 33 20.77 106.92 77.13
C ASP A 33 22.18 107.41 76.75
N ASP A 34 22.24 108.23 75.69
CA ASP A 34 22.69 109.63 75.79
C ASP A 34 22.53 110.34 74.43
N GLU A 35 21.77 111.44 74.44
CA GLU A 35 21.19 112.15 73.29
C GLU A 35 22.12 113.25 72.70
N GLU A 36 23.44 113.19 72.91
CA GLU A 36 24.35 114.31 72.53
C GLU A 36 25.33 114.04 71.36
N ASP A 37 25.39 112.84 70.77
CA ASP A 37 26.37 112.52 69.70
C ASP A 37 25.81 112.54 68.25
N PHE A 38 24.51 112.73 68.05
CA PHE A 38 23.87 112.67 66.72
C PHE A 38 24.19 113.90 65.84
N ASP A 39 24.38 115.07 66.45
CA ASP A 39 24.66 116.32 65.72
C ASP A 39 26.10 116.39 65.17
N LEU A 40 27.06 115.71 65.80
CA LEU A 40 28.45 115.66 65.34
C LEU A 40 28.63 114.72 64.14
N ILE A 41 27.84 113.64 64.09
CA ILE A 41 27.82 112.69 62.97
C ILE A 41 27.09 113.30 61.76
N SER A 42 26.01 114.04 61.98
CA SER A 42 25.26 114.69 60.90
C SER A 42 26.10 115.75 60.18
N THR A 43 26.82 116.60 60.93
CA THR A 43 27.73 117.61 60.37
C THR A 43 28.94 116.98 59.67
N SER A 44 29.46 115.87 60.18
CA SER A 44 30.55 115.13 59.52
C SER A 44 30.07 114.50 58.19
N LEU A 45 28.85 113.97 58.14
CA LEU A 45 28.24 113.40 56.94
C LEU A 45 27.95 114.47 55.87
N GLU A 46 27.51 115.66 56.28
CA GLU A 46 27.35 116.81 55.36
C GLU A 46 28.69 117.27 54.78
N ASN A 47 29.75 117.33 55.58
CA ASN A 47 31.09 117.68 55.12
C ASN A 47 31.67 116.64 54.13
N ILE A 48 31.37 115.35 54.32
CA ILE A 48 31.75 114.29 53.39
C ILE A 48 30.98 114.41 52.07
N LYS A 49 29.65 114.64 52.13
CA LYS A 49 28.83 114.85 50.92
C LYS A 49 29.23 116.10 50.14
N LYS A 50 29.68 117.16 50.84
CA LYS A 50 30.18 118.38 50.20
C LYS A 50 31.50 118.12 49.45
N ARG A 51 32.44 117.39 50.05
CA ARG A 51 33.68 116.97 49.39
C ARG A 51 33.45 116.01 48.22
N GLU A 52 32.46 115.13 48.32
CA GLU A 52 32.07 114.23 47.23
C GLU A 52 31.51 115.00 46.02
N LYS A 53 30.73 116.07 46.30
CA LYS A 53 30.20 116.97 45.26
C LYS A 53 31.31 117.79 44.59
N GLU A 54 32.30 118.27 45.35
CA GLU A 54 33.46 119.00 44.82
C GLU A 54 34.39 118.10 43.98
N LEU A 55 34.49 116.81 44.28
CA LEU A 55 35.22 115.82 43.47
C LEU A 55 34.47 115.40 42.19
N ALA A 56 33.14 115.47 42.18
CA ALA A 56 32.31 115.15 41.02
C ALA A 56 32.35 116.22 39.91
N GLU A 57 32.81 117.44 40.21
CA GLU A 57 32.91 118.55 39.25
C GLU A 57 34.21 118.53 38.41
N LEU A 58 35.15 117.63 38.71
CA LEU A 58 36.29 117.34 37.83
C LEU A 58 35.88 116.31 36.77
N LEU A 59 35.60 116.81 35.56
CA LEU A 59 35.36 116.03 34.34
C LEU A 59 36.41 114.91 34.17
N PHE A 60 35.97 113.65 34.30
CA PHE A 60 36.81 112.49 33.96
C PHE A 60 37.18 112.52 32.45
N PRO A 61 38.44 112.18 32.07
CA PRO A 61 38.89 112.16 30.68
C PRO A 61 37.96 111.38 29.73
N PRO A 62 37.81 111.80 28.45
CA PRO A 62 36.89 111.17 27.49
C PRO A 62 37.17 109.68 27.26
N GLU A 63 38.42 109.23 27.40
CA GLU A 63 38.75 107.80 27.32
C GLU A 63 38.13 106.98 28.46
N ILE A 64 38.06 107.51 29.69
CA ILE A 64 37.47 106.81 30.84
C ILE A 64 35.96 106.65 30.64
N THR A 65 35.30 107.66 30.06
CA THR A 65 33.86 107.63 29.75
C THR A 65 33.55 106.60 28.65
N ALA A 66 34.38 106.53 27.61
CA ALA A 66 34.27 105.52 26.54
C ALA A 66 34.55 104.10 27.05
N ILE A 67 35.56 103.90 27.89
CA ILE A 67 35.86 102.62 28.53
C ILE A 67 34.71 102.18 29.45
N ARG A 68 34.11 103.11 30.21
CA ARG A 68 32.95 102.82 31.08
C ARG A 68 31.71 102.45 30.26
N ALA A 69 31.49 103.08 29.10
CA ALA A 69 30.43 102.73 28.16
C ALA A 69 30.66 101.36 27.50
N ASN A 70 31.90 101.05 27.11
CA ASN A 70 32.28 99.74 26.57
C ASN A 70 32.21 98.63 27.63
N MET A 71 32.59 98.90 28.88
CA MET A 71 32.36 97.96 30.00
C MET A 71 30.86 97.70 30.22
N LYS A 72 30.01 98.72 30.11
CA LYS A 72 28.55 98.52 30.19
C LYS A 72 28.06 97.62 29.05
N ARG A 73 28.50 97.86 27.80
CA ARG A 73 28.18 97.00 26.65
C ARG A 73 28.70 95.57 26.85
N TYR A 74 29.93 95.39 27.35
CA TYR A 74 30.50 94.09 27.63
C TYR A 74 29.73 93.34 28.72
N ARG A 75 29.31 94.02 29.81
CA ARG A 75 28.45 93.43 30.85
C ARG A 75 27.08 93.02 30.31
N VAL A 76 26.48 93.79 29.40
CA VAL A 76 25.21 93.43 28.75
C VAL A 76 25.40 92.22 27.84
N LEU A 77 26.48 92.20 27.05
CA LEU A 77 26.82 91.07 26.18
C LEU A 77 27.13 89.81 26.99
N GLN A 78 27.83 89.95 28.12
CA GLN A 78 28.13 88.86 29.04
C GLN A 78 26.85 88.31 29.66
N LYS A 79 25.92 89.17 30.11
CA LYS A 79 24.57 88.73 30.51
C LYS A 79 23.82 88.01 29.39
N GLN A 80 23.88 88.49 28.15
CA GLN A 80 23.25 87.81 27.01
C GLN A 80 23.88 86.45 26.72
N ILE A 81 25.21 86.33 26.82
CA ILE A 81 25.93 85.08 26.66
C ILE A 81 25.54 84.11 27.78
N ASP A 82 25.48 84.57 29.03
CA ASP A 82 25.07 83.75 30.17
C ASP A 82 23.63 83.25 30.00
N ILE A 83 22.69 84.13 29.62
CA ILE A 83 21.30 83.74 29.29
C ILE A 83 21.26 82.75 28.13
N SER A 84 22.03 82.96 27.06
CA SER A 84 22.07 82.04 25.91
C SER A 84 22.66 80.68 26.27
N ARG A 85 23.62 80.65 27.21
CA ARG A 85 24.24 79.43 27.71
C ARG A 85 23.26 78.65 28.57
N GLU A 86 22.48 79.35 29.38
CA GLU A 86 21.43 78.75 30.21
C GLU A 86 20.31 78.17 29.35
N THR A 87 19.79 78.91 28.36
CA THR A 87 18.77 78.38 27.44
C THR A 87 19.29 77.23 26.58
N MET A 88 20.57 77.24 26.17
CA MET A 88 21.15 76.12 25.42
C MET A 88 21.37 74.89 26.31
N LYS A 89 21.60 75.07 27.61
CA LYS A 89 21.63 73.99 28.59
C LYS A 89 20.23 73.40 28.80
N GLU A 90 19.21 74.24 29.02
CA GLU A 90 17.82 73.80 29.11
C GLU A 90 17.36 73.03 27.85
N LEU A 91 17.73 73.52 26.66
CA LEU A 91 17.42 72.85 25.40
C LEU A 91 18.12 71.49 25.30
N ARG A 92 19.38 71.39 25.74
CA ARG A 92 20.13 70.12 25.76
C ARG A 92 19.48 69.13 26.71
N ASP A 93 19.17 69.55 27.93
CA ASP A 93 18.53 68.69 28.95
C ASP A 93 17.15 68.22 28.47
N SER A 94 16.39 69.10 27.81
CA SER A 94 15.11 68.76 27.17
C SER A 94 15.29 67.78 26.00
N TYR A 95 16.28 67.99 25.13
CA TYR A 95 16.58 67.07 24.03
C TYR A 95 17.00 65.69 24.52
N GLU A 96 17.86 65.61 25.54
CA GLU A 96 18.33 64.35 26.11
C GLU A 96 17.17 63.59 26.80
N SER A 97 16.29 64.31 27.50
CA SER A 97 15.05 63.75 28.05
C SER A 97 14.12 63.20 26.98
N VAL A 98 13.86 63.97 25.91
CA VAL A 98 13.02 63.52 24.78
C VAL A 98 13.67 62.32 24.08
N SER A 99 14.98 62.38 23.80
CA SER A 99 15.71 61.29 23.15
C SER A 99 15.67 60.01 23.97
N SER A 100 15.92 60.08 25.28
CA SER A 100 15.82 58.94 26.19
C SER A 100 14.41 58.34 26.18
N ARG A 101 13.38 59.20 26.23
CA ARG A 101 11.98 58.76 26.24
C ARG A 101 11.56 58.16 24.90
N THR A 102 12.04 58.69 23.77
CA THR A 102 11.81 58.15 22.43
C THR A 102 12.52 56.81 22.24
N CYS A 103 13.77 56.65 22.68
CA CYS A 103 14.47 55.37 22.64
C CYS A 103 13.77 54.32 23.51
N SER A 104 13.38 54.67 24.73
CA SER A 104 12.62 53.77 25.60
C SER A 104 11.27 53.36 25.01
N LEU A 105 10.59 54.28 24.31
CA LEU A 105 9.35 53.97 23.60
C LEU A 105 9.62 53.04 22.42
N HIS A 106 10.67 53.30 21.64
CA HIS A 106 11.07 52.46 20.52
C HIS A 106 11.38 51.03 20.99
N ASP A 107 12.18 50.86 22.04
CA ASP A 107 12.49 49.55 22.63
C ASP A 107 11.25 48.84 23.18
N ALA A 108 10.28 49.59 23.70
CA ALA A 108 9.00 49.03 24.14
C ALA A 108 8.15 48.57 22.94
N CYS A 109 8.10 49.37 21.86
CA CYS A 109 7.42 49.02 20.62
C CYS A 109 8.06 47.79 19.95
N ASP A 110 9.38 47.72 19.88
CA ASP A 110 10.10 46.59 19.29
C ASP A 110 9.83 45.30 20.06
N ARG A 111 9.85 45.36 21.40
CA ARG A 111 9.47 44.22 22.25
C ARG A 111 8.02 43.80 22.05
N ALA A 112 7.10 44.76 21.99
CA ALA A 112 5.69 44.47 21.76
C ALA A 112 5.44 43.87 20.37
N LEU A 113 6.14 44.34 19.33
CA LEU A 113 6.07 43.77 17.98
C LEU A 113 6.66 42.35 17.93
N ALA A 114 7.76 42.10 18.63
CA ALA A 114 8.33 40.76 18.74
C ALA A 114 7.37 39.79 19.46
N GLU A 115 6.74 40.22 20.55
CA GLU A 115 5.74 39.44 21.28
C GLU A 115 4.48 39.19 20.43
N GLN A 116 3.99 40.21 19.72
CA GLN A 116 2.86 40.07 18.80
C GLN A 116 3.17 39.06 17.69
N THR A 117 4.40 39.10 17.15
CA THR A 117 4.83 38.15 16.12
C THR A 117 4.89 36.73 16.68
N SER A 118 5.51 36.54 17.86
CA SER A 118 5.55 35.25 18.55
C SER A 118 4.16 34.68 18.85
N LEU A 119 3.25 35.49 19.38
CA LEU A 119 1.87 35.11 19.65
C LEU A 119 1.11 34.75 18.37
N SER A 120 1.33 35.49 17.27
CA SER A 120 0.74 35.21 15.97
C SER A 120 1.23 33.85 15.43
N THR A 121 2.53 33.57 15.50
CA THR A 121 3.11 32.28 15.11
C THR A 121 2.56 31.14 15.98
N GLY A 122 2.46 31.34 17.30
CA GLY A 122 1.87 30.34 18.20
C GLY A 122 0.40 30.06 17.89
N SER A 123 -0.39 31.09 17.61
CA SER A 123 -1.80 30.96 17.21
C SER A 123 -1.95 30.19 15.89
N GLN A 124 -1.08 30.46 14.90
CA GLN A 124 -1.06 29.73 13.64
C GLN A 124 -0.71 28.25 13.84
N LEU A 125 0.29 27.95 14.68
CA LEU A 125 0.68 26.57 15.00
C LEU A 125 -0.44 25.80 15.70
N ILE A 126 -1.13 26.44 16.66
CA ILE A 126 -2.30 25.84 17.30
C ILE A 126 -3.38 25.56 16.25
N LYS A 127 -3.62 26.51 15.34
CA LYS A 127 -4.64 26.35 14.29
C LYS A 127 -4.30 25.22 13.32
N THR A 128 -3.03 25.06 12.92
CA THR A 128 -2.60 23.96 12.05
C THR A 128 -2.71 22.61 12.75
N ASN A 129 -2.32 22.52 14.01
CA ASN A 129 -2.36 21.25 14.74
C ASN A 129 -3.82 20.83 15.00
N LEU A 130 -4.68 21.79 15.32
CA LEU A 130 -6.09 21.56 15.63
C LEU A 130 -6.94 21.27 14.37
N TYR A 131 -6.43 21.56 13.17
CA TYR A 131 -7.06 21.22 11.90
C TYR A 131 -7.33 19.72 11.78
N TYR A 132 -6.33 18.88 12.06
CA TYR A 132 -6.44 17.42 11.97
C TYR A 132 -7.51 16.86 12.90
N PHE A 133 -7.61 17.39 14.13
CA PHE A 133 -8.63 16.98 15.09
C PHE A 133 -10.05 17.40 14.68
N LYS A 134 -10.22 18.58 14.08
CA LYS A 134 -11.54 19.04 13.59
C LYS A 134 -12.04 18.26 12.38
N GLN A 135 -11.13 17.69 11.60
CA GLN A 135 -11.46 17.03 10.35
C GLN A 135 -12.24 15.72 10.55
N ALA A 136 -12.01 15.00 11.67
CA ALA A 136 -12.66 13.72 11.95
C ALA A 136 -14.19 13.82 11.93
N ASP A 137 -14.77 14.77 12.68
CA ASP A 137 -16.24 14.92 12.76
C ASP A 137 -16.84 15.36 11.41
N ALA A 138 -16.12 16.20 10.67
CA ALA A 138 -16.54 16.66 9.35
C ALA A 138 -16.56 15.50 8.33
N ILE A 139 -15.53 14.65 8.34
CA ILE A 139 -15.45 13.46 7.48
C ILE A 139 -16.53 12.45 7.87
N MET A 140 -16.68 12.14 9.16
CA MET A 140 -17.68 11.19 9.64
C MET A 140 -19.11 11.62 9.26
N LYS A 141 -19.41 12.92 9.35
CA LYS A 141 -20.70 13.47 8.90
C LYS A 141 -20.89 13.34 7.39
N LYS A 142 -19.85 13.57 6.58
CA LYS A 142 -19.93 13.40 5.12
C LYS A 142 -20.18 11.95 4.72
N LEU A 143 -19.48 11.01 5.36
CA LEU A 143 -19.63 9.57 5.10
C LEU A 143 -20.96 8.97 5.57
N SER A 144 -21.65 9.61 6.53
CA SER A 144 -22.93 9.11 7.06
C SER A 144 -24.16 9.64 6.31
N VAL A 145 -24.09 10.85 5.76
CA VAL A 145 -25.27 11.55 5.23
C VAL A 145 -25.37 11.50 3.69
N ALA A 146 -24.25 11.41 2.98
CA ALA A 146 -24.23 11.62 1.54
C ALA A 146 -24.33 10.31 0.73
N LYS A 147 -25.15 10.30 -0.32
CA LYS A 147 -25.04 9.36 -1.45
C LYS A 147 -23.77 9.70 -2.24
N LEU A 148 -22.62 9.33 -1.69
CA LEU A 148 -21.34 9.58 -2.33
C LEU A 148 -21.14 8.60 -3.48
N MET A 149 -20.74 9.13 -4.64
CA MET A 149 -20.23 8.29 -5.71
C MET A 149 -18.80 7.89 -5.35
N VAL A 150 -18.54 6.59 -5.23
CA VAL A 150 -17.24 6.04 -4.80
C VAL A 150 -16.10 6.47 -5.74
N THR A 151 -16.35 6.55 -7.04
CA THR A 151 -15.38 7.02 -8.04
C THR A 151 -15.30 8.54 -8.16
N GLY A 152 -16.09 9.29 -7.37
CA GLY A 152 -16.15 10.75 -7.43
C GLY A 152 -14.99 11.44 -6.72
N HIS A 153 -14.63 12.64 -7.20
CA HIS A 153 -13.58 13.47 -6.59
C HIS A 153 -13.81 13.77 -5.11
N SER A 154 -15.08 13.89 -4.68
CA SER A 154 -15.43 14.16 -3.27
C SER A 154 -15.06 12.99 -2.36
N PHE A 155 -15.27 11.75 -2.79
CA PHE A 155 -14.90 10.55 -2.04
C PHE A 155 -13.39 10.36 -2.01
N ALA A 156 -12.72 10.52 -3.15
CA ALA A 156 -11.25 10.49 -3.22
C ALA A 156 -10.60 11.54 -2.30
N ALA A 157 -11.13 12.77 -2.26
CA ALA A 157 -10.65 13.82 -1.36
C ALA A 157 -10.84 13.48 0.12
N ILE A 158 -11.93 12.76 0.48
CA ILE A 158 -12.13 12.25 1.83
C ILE A 158 -11.04 11.24 2.18
N LEU A 159 -10.75 10.28 1.30
CA LEU A 159 -9.70 9.28 1.53
C LEU A 159 -8.31 9.90 1.68
N VAL A 160 -7.96 10.88 0.83
CA VAL A 160 -6.72 11.66 0.96
C VAL A 160 -6.65 12.33 2.33
N SER A 161 -7.74 12.97 2.74
CA SER A 161 -7.80 13.66 4.02
C SER A 161 -7.69 12.71 5.21
N ILE A 162 -8.27 11.50 5.14
CA ILE A 162 -8.11 10.44 6.16
C ILE A 162 -6.64 10.01 6.25
N ASP A 163 -6.02 9.73 5.11
CA ASP A 163 -4.61 9.30 5.01
C ASP A 163 -3.64 10.34 5.59
N GLU A 164 -3.81 11.62 5.21
CA GLU A 164 -3.03 12.74 5.75
C GLU A 164 -3.22 12.89 7.27
N CYS A 165 -4.45 12.77 7.77
CA CYS A 165 -4.72 12.88 9.20
C CYS A 165 -4.15 11.71 10.00
N LEU A 166 -4.29 10.47 9.51
CA LEU A 166 -3.72 9.28 10.15
C LEU A 166 -2.19 9.35 10.17
N THR A 167 -1.57 9.76 9.06
CA THR A 167 -0.11 9.91 8.96
C THR A 167 0.39 10.95 9.97
N TYR A 168 -0.26 12.12 10.05
CA TYR A 168 0.11 13.17 10.98
C TYR A 168 -0.04 12.73 12.45
N LEU A 169 -1.16 12.13 12.81
CA LEU A 169 -1.42 11.71 14.19
C LEU A 169 -0.52 10.56 14.64
N ARG A 170 -0.22 9.60 13.76
CA ARG A 170 0.73 8.51 14.04
C ARG A 170 2.17 9.01 14.22
N ALA A 171 2.52 10.14 13.57
CA ALA A 171 3.82 10.78 13.75
C ALA A 171 3.94 11.59 15.06
N HIS A 172 2.83 11.92 15.73
CA HIS A 172 2.82 12.71 16.98
C HIS A 172 2.11 11.95 18.12
N PRO A 173 2.66 10.82 18.59
CA PRO A 173 2.08 10.03 19.68
C PRO A 173 2.09 10.77 21.02
N GLU A 174 2.88 11.83 21.18
CA GLU A 174 2.93 12.65 22.40
C GLU A 174 1.63 13.44 22.69
N TYR A 175 0.76 13.61 21.69
CA TYR A 175 -0.50 14.32 21.91
C TYR A 175 -1.49 13.47 22.70
N LYS A 176 -2.06 14.07 23.75
CA LYS A 176 -2.96 13.39 24.72
C LYS A 176 -4.13 12.65 24.08
N GLU A 177 -4.72 13.20 23.02
CA GLU A 177 -5.91 12.62 22.35
C GLU A 177 -5.58 11.97 21.00
N SER A 178 -4.30 11.77 20.67
CA SER A 178 -3.87 11.17 19.40
C SER A 178 -4.52 9.81 19.15
N GLU A 179 -4.40 8.89 20.10
CA GLU A 179 -4.92 7.52 20.01
C GLU A 179 -6.44 7.47 19.81
N ALA A 180 -7.19 8.30 20.54
CA ALA A 180 -8.65 8.37 20.41
C ALA A 180 -9.08 8.89 19.02
N TYR A 181 -8.34 9.83 18.45
CA TYR A 181 -8.64 10.34 17.10
C TYR A 181 -8.16 9.42 15.99
N ILE A 182 -7.05 8.68 16.18
CA ILE A 182 -6.64 7.61 15.28
C ILE A 182 -7.76 6.58 15.16
N ALA A 183 -8.31 6.11 16.28
CA ALA A 183 -9.43 5.17 16.28
C ALA A 183 -10.68 5.73 15.55
N LYS A 184 -10.97 7.04 15.69
CA LYS A 184 -12.07 7.68 14.95
C LYS A 184 -11.82 7.73 13.44
N PHE A 185 -10.57 7.99 13.02
CA PHE A 185 -10.22 7.99 11.60
C PHE A 185 -10.21 6.58 11.01
N GLU A 186 -9.78 5.58 11.76
CA GLU A 186 -9.92 4.16 11.39
C GLU A 186 -11.39 3.80 11.23
N GLN A 187 -12.28 4.22 12.14
CA GLN A 187 -13.72 4.05 11.96
C GLN A 187 -14.28 4.74 10.70
N CYS A 188 -13.78 5.94 10.38
CA CYS A 188 -14.12 6.62 9.13
C CYS A 188 -13.66 5.81 7.91
N LEU A 189 -12.46 5.23 7.99
CA LEU A 189 -11.90 4.40 6.94
C LEU A 189 -12.72 3.13 6.75
N SER A 190 -13.03 2.36 7.80
CA SER A 190 -13.87 1.15 7.70
C SER A 190 -15.26 1.48 7.12
N ARG A 191 -15.81 2.66 7.44
CA ARG A 191 -17.06 3.13 6.82
C ARG A 191 -16.87 3.41 5.32
N ALA A 192 -15.77 4.04 4.92
CA ALA A 192 -15.46 4.27 3.51
C ALA A 192 -15.24 2.95 2.75
N MET A 193 -14.54 1.98 3.34
CA MET A 193 -14.40 0.61 2.81
C MET A 193 -15.78 -0.04 2.60
N THR A 194 -16.69 0.10 3.58
CA THR A 194 -18.06 -0.40 3.47
C THR A 194 -18.82 0.22 2.30
N TRP A 195 -18.64 1.52 2.04
CA TRP A 195 -19.25 2.18 0.88
C TRP A 195 -18.73 1.62 -0.45
N VAL A 196 -17.42 1.42 -0.56
CA VAL A 196 -16.79 0.81 -1.74
C VAL A 196 -17.34 -0.59 -1.96
N ARG A 197 -17.36 -1.41 -0.91
CA ARG A 197 -17.95 -2.76 -0.93
C ARG A 197 -19.39 -2.74 -1.42
N VAL A 198 -20.25 -1.90 -0.83
CA VAL A 198 -21.67 -1.81 -1.21
C VAL A 198 -21.83 -1.38 -2.67
N ALA A 199 -21.02 -0.44 -3.14
CA ALA A 199 -21.05 -0.01 -4.53
C ALA A 199 -20.63 -1.14 -5.49
N VAL A 200 -19.52 -1.83 -5.21
CA VAL A 200 -19.05 -2.97 -6.00
C VAL A 200 -20.09 -4.09 -6.04
N LEU A 201 -20.67 -4.45 -4.89
CA LEU A 201 -21.72 -5.47 -4.84
C LEU A 201 -22.97 -5.06 -5.64
N ALA A 202 -23.38 -3.79 -5.56
CA ALA A 202 -24.50 -3.28 -6.33
C ALA A 202 -24.23 -3.33 -7.84
N ASP A 203 -23.02 -2.99 -8.29
CA ASP A 203 -22.62 -3.11 -9.69
C ASP A 203 -22.62 -4.58 -10.14
N LEU A 204 -22.10 -5.51 -9.31
CA LEU A 204 -22.12 -6.94 -9.59
C LEU A 204 -23.56 -7.51 -9.64
N ASP A 205 -24.43 -7.08 -8.73
CA ASP A 205 -25.87 -7.40 -8.75
C ASP A 205 -26.55 -6.90 -10.02
N ALA A 206 -26.25 -5.67 -10.43
CA ALA A 206 -26.78 -5.11 -11.67
C ALA A 206 -26.34 -5.90 -12.91
N CYS A 207 -25.06 -6.29 -12.98
CA CYS A 207 -24.55 -7.14 -14.07
C CYS A 207 -25.24 -8.51 -14.11
N PHE A 208 -25.36 -9.13 -12.93
CA PHE A 208 -25.98 -10.44 -12.81
C PHE A 208 -27.44 -10.44 -13.24
N ASN A 209 -28.20 -9.42 -12.83
CA ASN A 209 -29.60 -9.28 -13.23
C ASN A 209 -29.74 -8.93 -14.73
N ASP A 210 -28.87 -8.08 -15.28
CA ASP A 210 -28.88 -7.75 -16.72
C ASP A 210 -28.61 -8.99 -17.59
N VAL A 211 -27.68 -9.88 -17.17
CA VAL A 211 -27.47 -11.16 -17.86
C VAL A 211 -28.71 -12.05 -17.75
N LYS A 212 -29.30 -12.21 -16.56
CA LYS A 212 -30.50 -13.04 -16.39
C LYS A 212 -31.69 -12.54 -17.20
N ASP A 213 -31.93 -11.24 -17.21
CA ASP A 213 -33.04 -10.63 -17.94
C ASP A 213 -32.87 -10.83 -19.46
N ARG A 214 -31.65 -10.60 -19.97
CA ARG A 214 -31.35 -10.82 -21.40
C ARG A 214 -31.36 -12.30 -21.78
N GLN A 215 -30.92 -13.18 -20.89
CA GLN A 215 -31.00 -14.62 -21.12
C GLN A 215 -32.45 -15.08 -21.24
N ALA A 216 -33.34 -14.63 -20.34
CA ALA A 216 -34.77 -14.93 -20.42
C ALA A 216 -35.41 -14.39 -21.71
N GLN A 217 -34.97 -13.21 -22.18
CA GLN A 217 -35.43 -12.65 -23.46
C GLN A 217 -34.96 -13.49 -24.65
N LEU A 218 -33.69 -13.90 -24.67
CA LEU A 218 -33.13 -14.75 -25.72
C LEU A 218 -33.85 -16.10 -25.77
N GLU A 219 -34.08 -16.74 -24.64
CA GLU A 219 -34.83 -18.01 -24.56
C GLU A 219 -36.22 -17.87 -25.19
N ALA A 220 -36.96 -16.80 -24.86
CA ALA A 220 -38.28 -16.53 -25.42
C ALA A 220 -38.26 -16.24 -26.93
N ASP A 221 -37.18 -15.65 -27.45
CA ASP A 221 -37.04 -15.36 -28.88
C ASP A 221 -36.58 -16.58 -29.68
N TYR A 222 -35.72 -17.43 -29.11
CA TYR A 222 -35.36 -18.72 -29.73
C TYR A 222 -36.55 -19.68 -29.79
N GLU A 223 -37.42 -19.69 -28.78
CA GLU A 223 -38.68 -20.44 -28.82
C GLU A 223 -39.58 -20.02 -30.01
N LYS A 224 -39.58 -18.73 -30.38
CA LYS A 224 -40.36 -18.22 -31.53
C LYS A 224 -39.71 -18.52 -32.87
N ILE A 225 -38.37 -18.54 -32.93
CA ILE A 225 -37.60 -18.61 -34.19
C ILE A 225 -37.16 -20.06 -34.51
N GLY A 226 -37.22 -20.98 -33.55
CA GLY A 226 -36.86 -22.39 -33.74
C GLY A 226 -35.37 -22.60 -34.06
N ARG A 227 -34.48 -21.71 -33.58
CA ARG A 227 -33.04 -21.76 -33.81
C ARG A 227 -32.31 -22.45 -32.65
N GLY A 228 -31.46 -23.43 -32.99
CA GLY A 228 -30.59 -24.17 -32.05
C GLY A 228 -29.16 -23.65 -31.94
N GLY A 229 -28.98 -22.34 -31.77
CA GLY A 229 -27.67 -21.68 -31.59
C GLY A 229 -27.45 -21.15 -30.17
N GLN A 230 -28.00 -21.84 -29.16
CA GLN A 230 -28.20 -21.30 -27.81
C GLN A 230 -26.90 -21.02 -27.07
N ASP A 231 -25.85 -21.84 -27.24
CA ASP A 231 -24.70 -21.80 -26.34
C ASP A 231 -23.71 -20.67 -26.66
N GLU A 232 -23.31 -20.47 -27.92
CA GLU A 232 -22.30 -19.43 -28.27
C GLU A 232 -22.82 -18.00 -28.04
N ASP A 233 -24.07 -17.72 -28.41
CA ASP A 233 -24.70 -16.42 -28.17
C ASP A 233 -24.86 -16.15 -26.67
N THR A 234 -25.14 -17.20 -25.86
CA THR A 234 -25.24 -17.10 -24.40
C THR A 234 -23.88 -16.85 -23.75
N PHE A 235 -22.81 -17.52 -24.18
CA PHE A 235 -21.45 -17.24 -23.69
C PHE A 235 -21.01 -15.82 -24.06
N ALA A 236 -21.23 -15.39 -25.30
CA ALA A 236 -20.89 -14.04 -25.74
C ALA A 236 -21.61 -12.97 -24.90
N LEU A 237 -22.89 -13.17 -24.60
CA LEU A 237 -23.66 -12.31 -23.71
C LEU A 237 -23.08 -12.29 -22.29
N LEU A 238 -22.85 -13.47 -21.70
CA LEU A 238 -22.38 -13.64 -20.33
C LEU A 238 -21.02 -12.97 -20.08
N TYR A 239 -20.07 -13.15 -21.00
CA TYR A 239 -18.74 -12.54 -20.87
C TYR A 239 -18.76 -11.06 -21.28
N GLY A 240 -19.50 -10.69 -22.33
CA GLY A 240 -19.57 -9.32 -22.83
C GLY A 240 -20.18 -8.33 -21.82
N VAL A 241 -21.28 -8.71 -21.16
CA VAL A 241 -21.94 -7.85 -20.16
C VAL A 241 -21.02 -7.62 -18.95
N PHE A 242 -20.42 -8.68 -18.41
CA PHE A 242 -19.48 -8.55 -17.28
C PHE A 242 -18.24 -7.75 -17.67
N ALA A 243 -17.63 -8.01 -18.82
CA ALA A 243 -16.46 -7.28 -19.30
C ALA A 243 -16.72 -5.77 -19.42
N SER A 244 -17.93 -5.37 -19.86
CA SER A 244 -18.31 -3.96 -19.98
C SER A 244 -18.33 -3.20 -18.64
N LYS A 245 -18.50 -3.93 -17.52
CA LYS A 245 -18.62 -3.37 -16.17
C LYS A 245 -17.33 -3.53 -15.34
N ALA A 246 -16.41 -4.36 -15.81
CA ALA A 246 -15.12 -4.62 -15.16
C ALA A 246 -14.35 -3.32 -14.85
N ALA A 247 -14.28 -2.39 -15.81
CA ALA A 247 -13.56 -1.13 -15.63
C ALA A 247 -14.14 -0.25 -14.51
N VAL A 248 -15.47 -0.26 -14.32
CA VAL A 248 -16.15 0.55 -13.29
C VAL A 248 -15.92 -0.04 -11.90
N VAL A 249 -16.06 -1.36 -11.77
CA VAL A 249 -15.78 -2.07 -10.51
C VAL A 249 -14.32 -1.91 -10.12
N LYS A 250 -13.41 -2.13 -11.07
CA LYS A 250 -11.96 -1.94 -10.87
C LYS A 250 -11.63 -0.51 -10.43
N ALA A 251 -12.19 0.50 -11.10
CA ALA A 251 -12.00 1.89 -10.71
C ALA A 251 -12.46 2.16 -9.26
N SER A 252 -13.55 1.53 -8.82
CA SER A 252 -14.07 1.69 -7.47
C SER A 252 -13.15 1.08 -6.41
N ILE A 253 -12.54 -0.08 -6.69
CA ILE A 253 -11.54 -0.74 -5.82
C ILE A 253 -10.24 0.07 -5.79
N ASN A 254 -9.74 0.50 -6.97
CA ASN A 254 -8.48 1.23 -7.11
C ASN A 254 -8.42 2.53 -6.31
N VAL A 255 -9.57 3.22 -6.15
CA VAL A 255 -9.65 4.49 -5.38
C VAL A 255 -9.17 4.30 -3.95
N VAL A 256 -9.36 3.11 -3.38
CA VAL A 256 -8.92 2.75 -2.04
C VAL A 256 -7.54 2.10 -2.07
N GLU A 257 -7.33 1.16 -2.99
CA GLU A 257 -6.08 0.40 -3.13
C GLU A 257 -4.84 1.31 -3.22
N GLN A 258 -4.93 2.42 -3.96
CA GLN A 258 -3.82 3.38 -4.15
C GLN A 258 -3.22 3.91 -2.85
N ARG A 259 -3.98 3.93 -1.75
CA ARG A 259 -3.54 4.49 -0.45
C ARG A 259 -3.53 3.46 0.67
N PHE A 260 -4.40 2.46 0.57
CA PHE A 260 -4.73 1.57 1.68
C PHE A 260 -4.52 0.09 1.36
N ALA A 261 -3.81 -0.27 0.26
CA ALA A 261 -3.55 -1.65 -0.12
C ALA A 261 -2.91 -2.51 0.98
N ALA A 262 -2.07 -1.91 1.84
CA ALA A 262 -1.36 -2.64 2.90
C ALA A 262 -2.20 -2.84 4.19
N LEU A 263 -3.47 -2.40 4.22
CA LEU A 263 -4.31 -2.53 5.40
C LEU A 263 -5.11 -3.84 5.35
N PRO A 264 -5.21 -4.59 6.47
CA PRO A 264 -5.97 -5.83 6.52
C PRO A 264 -7.47 -5.63 6.22
N GLU A 265 -8.04 -4.47 6.61
CA GLU A 265 -9.43 -4.12 6.28
C GLU A 265 -9.68 -4.02 4.77
N PHE A 266 -8.67 -3.64 3.99
CA PHE A 266 -8.78 -3.61 2.53
C PHE A 266 -8.77 -5.04 1.97
N GLU A 267 -7.86 -5.90 2.45
CA GLU A 267 -7.78 -7.30 2.03
C GLU A 267 -9.08 -8.06 2.32
N GLU A 268 -9.67 -7.87 3.51
CA GLU A 268 -10.96 -8.48 3.87
C GLU A 268 -12.10 -8.01 2.96
N MET A 269 -12.19 -6.70 2.72
CA MET A 269 -13.21 -6.11 1.86
C MET A 269 -13.05 -6.56 0.40
N LEU A 270 -11.82 -6.68 -0.09
CA LEU A 270 -11.51 -7.21 -1.42
C LEU A 270 -11.90 -8.69 -1.52
N ALA A 271 -11.56 -9.51 -0.53
CA ALA A 271 -11.92 -10.92 -0.48
C ALA A 271 -13.46 -11.10 -0.52
N GLU A 272 -14.22 -10.33 0.26
CA GLU A 272 -15.68 -10.34 0.21
C GLU A 272 -16.22 -10.02 -1.19
N CYS A 273 -15.66 -9.02 -1.87
CA CYS A 273 -16.06 -8.67 -3.24
C CYS A 273 -15.73 -9.80 -4.23
N GLN A 274 -14.57 -10.45 -4.10
CA GLN A 274 -14.17 -11.58 -4.93
C GLN A 274 -15.08 -12.79 -4.72
N TYR A 275 -15.39 -13.16 -3.47
CA TYR A 275 -16.31 -14.26 -3.17
C TYR A 275 -17.71 -13.99 -3.72
N ALA A 276 -18.21 -12.75 -3.58
CA ALA A 276 -19.51 -12.38 -4.15
C ALA A 276 -19.52 -12.43 -5.69
N TYR A 277 -18.42 -12.03 -6.34
CA TYR A 277 -18.23 -12.18 -7.77
C TYR A 277 -18.32 -13.65 -8.19
N PHE A 278 -17.53 -14.53 -7.57
CA PHE A 278 -17.51 -15.96 -7.91
C PHE A 278 -18.84 -16.65 -7.63
N ALA A 279 -19.54 -16.30 -6.54
CA ALA A 279 -20.87 -16.82 -6.25
C ALA A 279 -21.87 -16.49 -7.36
N LYS A 280 -21.83 -15.27 -7.90
CA LYS A 280 -22.68 -14.84 -9.03
C LYS A 280 -22.30 -15.55 -10.33
N ARG A 281 -20.99 -15.66 -10.63
CA ARG A 281 -20.50 -16.38 -11.80
C ARG A 281 -20.91 -17.84 -11.76
N HIS A 282 -20.77 -18.50 -10.61
CA HIS A 282 -21.17 -19.90 -10.43
C HIS A 282 -22.67 -20.10 -10.69
N GLN A 283 -23.53 -19.20 -10.20
CA GLN A 283 -24.97 -19.27 -10.45
C GLN A 283 -25.36 -19.11 -11.93
N LEU A 284 -24.56 -18.39 -12.72
CA LEU A 284 -24.82 -18.23 -14.17
C LEU A 284 -24.22 -19.38 -14.98
N LEU A 285 -23.01 -19.82 -14.63
CA LEU A 285 -22.27 -20.84 -15.39
C LEU A 285 -22.71 -22.26 -15.07
N GLY A 286 -23.05 -22.57 -13.82
CA GLY A 286 -23.44 -23.91 -13.38
C GLY A 286 -24.44 -24.61 -14.31
N PRO A 287 -25.62 -24.03 -14.60
CA PRO A 287 -26.59 -24.65 -15.48
C PRO A 287 -26.11 -24.78 -16.94
N ILE A 288 -25.29 -23.85 -17.42
CA ILE A 288 -24.71 -23.91 -18.77
C ILE A 288 -23.72 -25.07 -18.86
N LEU A 289 -22.83 -25.20 -17.87
CA LEU A 289 -21.88 -26.31 -17.79
C LEU A 289 -22.59 -27.66 -17.74
N GLU A 290 -23.62 -27.80 -16.89
CA GLU A 290 -24.42 -29.02 -16.81
C GLU A 290 -25.10 -29.37 -18.14
N SER A 291 -25.69 -28.38 -18.81
CA SER A 291 -26.34 -28.55 -20.11
C SER A 291 -25.34 -28.98 -21.20
N THR A 292 -24.23 -28.25 -21.35
CA THR A 292 -23.20 -28.56 -22.36
C THR A 292 -22.53 -29.91 -22.08
N LEU A 293 -22.22 -30.25 -20.83
CA LEU A 293 -21.67 -31.55 -20.47
C LEU A 293 -22.66 -32.69 -20.71
N SER A 294 -23.96 -32.48 -20.46
CA SER A 294 -25.01 -33.44 -20.80
C SER A 294 -25.12 -33.64 -22.32
N SER A 295 -25.06 -32.55 -23.10
CA SER A 295 -25.04 -32.59 -24.56
C SER A 295 -23.83 -33.36 -25.10
N LEU A 296 -22.63 -33.08 -24.58
CA LEU A 296 -21.41 -33.84 -24.93
C LEU A 296 -21.53 -35.33 -24.54
N SER A 297 -22.08 -35.62 -23.36
CA SER A 297 -22.30 -36.99 -22.87
C SER A 297 -23.25 -37.78 -23.78
N SER A 298 -24.28 -37.12 -24.31
CA SER A 298 -25.20 -37.73 -25.29
C SER A 298 -24.56 -37.91 -26.67
N THR A 299 -23.76 -36.93 -27.13
CA THR A 299 -23.09 -36.95 -28.44
C THR A 299 -22.00 -38.02 -28.51
N HIS A 300 -21.29 -38.25 -27.40
CA HIS A 300 -20.20 -39.22 -27.30
C HIS A 300 -20.57 -40.44 -26.44
N ALA A 301 -21.84 -40.88 -26.50
CA ALA A 301 -22.34 -42.00 -25.71
C ALA A 301 -21.54 -43.30 -25.89
N GLU A 302 -21.00 -43.53 -27.10
CA GLU A 302 -20.27 -44.74 -27.47
C GLU A 302 -18.81 -44.77 -27.01
N SER A 303 -18.18 -43.62 -26.73
CA SER A 303 -16.76 -43.56 -26.39
C SER A 303 -16.49 -42.65 -25.20
N THR A 304 -16.23 -43.27 -24.04
CA THR A 304 -15.87 -42.55 -22.80
C THR A 304 -14.56 -41.77 -22.96
N CYS A 305 -13.58 -42.30 -23.71
CA CYS A 305 -12.30 -41.63 -23.94
C CYS A 305 -12.46 -40.33 -24.75
N ARG A 306 -13.25 -40.36 -25.83
CA ARG A 306 -13.53 -39.15 -26.61
C ARG A 306 -14.32 -38.13 -25.81
N LEU A 307 -15.39 -38.57 -25.13
CA LEU A 307 -16.17 -37.72 -24.22
C LEU A 307 -15.27 -37.01 -23.21
N THR A 308 -14.40 -37.76 -22.54
CA THR A 308 -13.53 -37.19 -21.49
C THR A 308 -12.55 -36.17 -22.06
N ARG A 309 -11.95 -36.43 -23.23
CA ARG A 309 -11.03 -35.47 -23.88
C ARG A 309 -11.73 -34.17 -24.26
N ASP A 310 -12.90 -34.26 -24.88
CA ASP A 310 -13.65 -33.09 -25.34
C ASP A 310 -14.20 -32.30 -24.13
N ALA A 311 -14.70 -33.00 -23.11
CA ALA A 311 -15.19 -32.38 -21.87
C ALA A 311 -14.07 -31.72 -21.05
N CYS A 312 -12.89 -32.35 -20.92
CA CYS A 312 -11.73 -31.74 -20.27
C CYS A 312 -11.25 -30.50 -21.04
N THR A 313 -11.21 -30.57 -22.37
CA THR A 313 -10.83 -29.42 -23.21
C THR A 313 -11.80 -28.27 -23.06
N PHE A 314 -13.12 -28.55 -23.02
CA PHE A 314 -14.14 -27.56 -22.74
C PHE A 314 -13.95 -26.93 -21.35
N MET A 315 -13.83 -27.73 -20.30
CA MET A 315 -13.64 -27.23 -18.93
C MET A 315 -12.37 -26.37 -18.77
N LEU A 316 -11.26 -26.79 -19.37
CA LEU A 316 -10.02 -26.01 -19.36
C LEU A 316 -10.19 -24.64 -20.03
N ARG A 317 -10.87 -24.60 -21.19
CA ARG A 317 -11.18 -23.33 -21.85
C ARG A 317 -12.06 -22.44 -20.99
N THR A 318 -13.10 -23.00 -20.35
CA THR A 318 -13.95 -22.22 -19.45
C THR A 318 -13.17 -21.69 -18.25
N CYS A 319 -12.27 -22.47 -17.65
CA CYS A 319 -11.39 -21.98 -16.57
C CYS A 319 -10.49 -20.84 -17.05
N ASP A 320 -9.92 -20.96 -18.25
CA ASP A 320 -9.07 -19.92 -18.84
C ASP A 320 -9.86 -18.62 -19.13
N ASP A 321 -11.08 -18.73 -19.66
CA ASP A 321 -11.94 -17.59 -19.97
C ASP A 321 -12.48 -16.91 -18.71
N GLU A 322 -12.89 -17.68 -17.69
CA GLU A 322 -13.26 -17.13 -16.37
C GLU A 322 -12.07 -16.43 -15.71
N TYR A 323 -10.89 -17.01 -15.81
CA TYR A 323 -9.69 -16.38 -15.28
C TYR A 323 -9.40 -15.05 -15.98
N ARG A 324 -9.46 -15.02 -17.32
CA ARG A 324 -9.30 -13.78 -18.11
C ARG A 324 -10.32 -12.72 -17.72
N LEU A 325 -11.57 -13.09 -17.49
CA LEU A 325 -12.59 -12.15 -17.05
C LEU A 325 -12.29 -11.64 -15.63
N TYR A 326 -11.99 -12.54 -14.69
CA TYR A 326 -11.61 -12.18 -13.32
C TYR A 326 -10.47 -11.16 -13.28
N ARG A 327 -9.44 -11.34 -14.12
CA ARG A 327 -8.33 -10.40 -14.25
C ARG A 327 -8.75 -8.99 -14.64
N GLN A 328 -9.79 -8.84 -15.46
CA GLN A 328 -10.28 -7.52 -15.85
C GLN A 328 -10.87 -6.74 -14.67
N PHE A 329 -11.38 -7.44 -13.65
CA PHE A 329 -11.99 -6.83 -12.47
C PHE A 329 -10.96 -6.54 -11.37
N PHE A 330 -10.12 -7.51 -11.03
CA PHE A 330 -9.36 -7.50 -9.77
C PHE A 330 -7.84 -7.41 -9.91
N VAL A 331 -7.29 -7.49 -11.13
CA VAL A 331 -5.83 -7.40 -11.34
C VAL A 331 -5.45 -6.01 -11.82
N THR A 332 -4.59 -5.34 -11.08
CA THR A 332 -4.15 -3.97 -11.33
C THR A 332 -2.82 -3.99 -12.08
N HIS A 333 -2.83 -3.57 -13.35
CA HIS A 333 -1.56 -3.25 -14.01
C HIS A 333 -0.99 -2.02 -13.31
N ASN A 334 0.05 -2.22 -12.52
CA ASN A 334 0.80 -1.14 -11.91
C ASN A 334 1.57 -0.44 -13.03
N ASN A 335 0.95 0.53 -13.72
CA ASN A 335 1.63 1.44 -14.65
C ASN A 335 2.53 2.43 -13.87
N ASN A 336 3.35 1.92 -12.96
CA ASN A 336 4.32 2.68 -12.17
C ASN A 336 5.73 2.62 -12.79
N ASP A 337 5.83 2.47 -14.11
CA ASP A 337 7.14 2.46 -14.80
C ASP A 337 7.78 3.86 -14.95
N ASP A 338 7.12 4.93 -14.47
CA ASP A 338 7.63 6.32 -14.58
C ASP A 338 7.99 6.99 -13.25
N ARG A 339 8.17 6.26 -12.15
CA ARG A 339 8.72 6.83 -10.90
C ARG A 339 10.04 6.19 -10.48
N LYS A 340 11.06 6.35 -11.32
CA LYS A 340 12.46 6.40 -10.84
C LYS A 340 12.66 7.67 -10.03
N MET A 341 12.23 7.67 -8.77
CA MET A 341 12.69 8.67 -7.81
C MET A 341 14.04 8.19 -7.27
N SER A 342 15.10 8.78 -7.82
CA SER A 342 16.45 8.74 -7.28
C SER A 342 16.43 9.10 -5.80
N THR A 343 16.81 8.17 -4.93
CA THR A 343 17.33 8.49 -3.58
C THR A 343 18.57 7.65 -3.35
N ASP A 344 19.69 8.26 -3.71
CA ASP A 344 21.02 7.93 -3.22
C ASP A 344 21.10 8.26 -1.72
N GLY A 345 21.83 7.43 -0.95
CA GLY A 345 22.39 7.85 0.33
C GLY A 345 22.12 6.99 1.58
N ARG A 346 23.07 6.08 1.86
CA ARG A 346 23.65 5.76 3.20
C ARG A 346 23.00 4.66 4.07
N ILE A 347 23.52 3.44 3.90
CA ILE A 347 24.17 2.55 4.89
C ILE A 347 23.76 2.72 6.37
N SER A 348 23.20 1.65 6.97
CA SER A 348 23.94 0.83 7.96
C SER A 348 23.27 -0.52 8.27
N PRO A 349 24.05 -1.61 8.40
CA PRO A 349 23.59 -2.95 8.76
C PRO A 349 23.76 -3.20 10.27
N ALA A 350 22.72 -3.65 10.97
CA ALA A 350 22.89 -4.29 12.28
C ALA A 350 21.63 -5.05 12.70
N MET A 351 21.85 -6.23 13.29
CA MET A 351 20.89 -7.14 13.93
C MET A 351 20.16 -8.13 13.01
N SER A 352 20.95 -8.85 12.21
CA SER A 352 20.79 -10.30 12.19
C SER A 352 21.55 -10.87 13.38
N THR A 353 20.91 -11.64 14.25
CA THR A 353 21.28 -13.00 14.68
C THR A 353 20.41 -13.39 15.89
N ILE A 354 19.93 -14.63 15.87
CA ILE A 354 19.39 -15.42 17.00
C ILE A 354 17.95 -15.09 17.41
N THR A 355 16.99 -15.82 16.81
CA THR A 355 16.09 -16.74 17.53
C THR A 355 15.42 -17.66 16.50
N SER A 356 16.11 -18.75 16.14
CA SER A 356 15.48 -19.93 15.55
C SER A 356 15.18 -20.91 16.68
N VAL A 357 13.97 -20.85 17.25
CA VAL A 357 13.47 -21.90 18.14
C VAL A 357 11.98 -22.10 17.87
N PHE A 358 11.67 -23.21 17.20
CA PHE A 358 10.42 -23.96 17.29
C PHE A 358 9.10 -23.18 17.17
N THR A 359 8.72 -22.85 15.93
CA THR A 359 7.31 -22.89 15.51
C THR A 359 7.24 -23.59 14.15
N SER A 360 6.93 -24.88 14.16
CA SER A 360 6.31 -25.53 13.01
C SER A 360 4.88 -25.00 12.87
N GLN A 361 4.73 -23.72 12.52
CA GLN A 361 3.51 -23.27 11.86
C GLN A 361 3.71 -23.64 10.40
N GLN A 362 3.03 -24.70 9.96
CA GLN A 362 2.61 -24.77 8.56
C GLN A 362 1.98 -23.43 8.26
N THR A 363 2.63 -22.61 7.43
CA THR A 363 1.93 -21.54 6.72
C THR A 363 0.83 -22.24 5.95
N GLN A 364 -0.41 -22.20 6.47
CA GLN A 364 -1.58 -22.48 5.69
C GLN A 364 -1.56 -21.43 4.58
N GLN A 365 -0.99 -21.77 3.42
CA GLN A 365 -1.15 -20.98 2.22
C GLN A 365 -2.65 -20.86 2.01
N GLN A 366 -3.17 -19.65 2.21
CA GLN A 366 -4.58 -19.38 2.04
C GLN A 366 -4.89 -19.61 0.56
N VAL A 367 -5.67 -20.65 0.27
CA VAL A 367 -6.04 -21.02 -1.10
C VAL A 367 -6.80 -19.86 -1.71
N HIS A 368 -6.36 -19.40 -2.88
CA HIS A 368 -6.95 -18.23 -3.51
C HIS A 368 -8.43 -18.52 -3.89
N PRO A 369 -9.38 -17.57 -3.72
CA PRO A 369 -10.80 -17.81 -3.97
C PRO A 369 -11.14 -18.35 -5.37
N PHE A 370 -10.35 -17.95 -6.38
CA PHE A 370 -10.47 -18.47 -7.75
C PHE A 370 -10.24 -19.99 -7.83
N GLU A 371 -9.28 -20.54 -7.08
CA GLU A 371 -8.98 -21.98 -7.14
C GLU A 371 -10.14 -22.81 -6.61
N THR A 372 -10.77 -22.35 -5.52
CA THR A 372 -11.98 -22.97 -4.98
C THR A 372 -13.15 -22.90 -5.97
N PHE A 373 -13.32 -21.76 -6.66
CA PHE A 373 -14.35 -21.61 -7.69
C PHE A 373 -14.10 -22.53 -8.90
N ALA A 374 -12.87 -22.58 -9.40
CA ALA A 374 -12.47 -23.46 -10.50
C ALA A 374 -12.65 -24.94 -10.13
N GLU A 375 -12.34 -25.32 -8.90
CA GLU A 375 -12.59 -26.66 -8.37
C GLU A 375 -14.09 -26.99 -8.40
N GLN A 376 -14.96 -26.10 -7.90
CA GLN A 376 -16.42 -26.30 -7.94
C GLN A 376 -16.95 -26.48 -9.36
N MET A 377 -16.45 -25.70 -10.33
CA MET A 377 -16.79 -25.90 -11.74
C MET A 377 -16.34 -27.28 -12.24
N CYS A 378 -15.12 -27.70 -11.91
CA CYS A 378 -14.56 -28.99 -12.32
C CYS A 378 -15.25 -30.18 -11.66
N ARG A 379 -15.86 -30.01 -10.49
CA ARG A 379 -16.66 -31.05 -9.83
C ARG A 379 -17.88 -31.47 -10.66
N THR A 380 -18.47 -30.57 -11.46
CA THR A 380 -19.55 -30.94 -12.40
C THR A 380 -19.09 -31.96 -13.45
N LEU A 381 -17.86 -31.81 -13.96
CA LEU A 381 -17.25 -32.77 -14.88
C LEU A 381 -16.95 -34.11 -14.18
N TYR A 382 -16.45 -34.06 -12.95
CA TYR A 382 -16.21 -35.24 -12.13
C TYR A 382 -17.49 -36.06 -11.92
N ASP A 383 -18.58 -35.41 -11.52
CA ASP A 383 -19.86 -36.08 -11.25
C ASP A 383 -20.46 -36.71 -12.51
N MET A 384 -20.21 -36.13 -13.70
CA MET A 384 -20.62 -36.70 -14.98
C MET A 384 -19.79 -37.94 -15.36
N LEU A 385 -18.47 -37.89 -15.17
CA LEU A 385 -17.56 -38.97 -15.59
C LEU A 385 -17.53 -40.15 -14.61
N ARG A 386 -17.67 -39.89 -13.30
CA ARG A 386 -17.53 -40.89 -12.25
C ARG A 386 -18.44 -42.11 -12.43
N PRO A 387 -19.75 -41.98 -12.73
CA PRO A 387 -20.62 -43.13 -12.98
C PRO A 387 -20.13 -43.98 -14.15
N ARG A 388 -19.58 -43.37 -15.21
CA ARG A 388 -19.06 -44.10 -16.38
C ARG A 388 -17.80 -44.88 -16.03
N ILE A 389 -16.94 -44.34 -15.18
CA ILE A 389 -15.72 -45.01 -14.71
C ILE A 389 -16.06 -46.18 -13.78
N VAL A 390 -16.91 -45.96 -12.78
CA VAL A 390 -17.28 -46.98 -11.79
C VAL A 390 -17.96 -48.19 -12.43
N HIS A 391 -18.76 -47.98 -13.48
CA HIS A 391 -19.47 -49.07 -14.16
C HIS A 391 -18.69 -49.67 -15.34
N ASN A 392 -17.54 -49.10 -15.73
CA ASN A 392 -16.79 -49.63 -16.87
C ASN A 392 -16.23 -51.04 -16.55
N PRO A 393 -16.50 -52.06 -17.40
CA PRO A 393 -15.99 -53.40 -17.20
C PRO A 393 -14.63 -53.65 -17.88
N HIS A 394 -14.23 -52.80 -18.84
CA HIS A 394 -13.08 -53.02 -19.72
C HIS A 394 -11.81 -52.38 -19.15
N LEU A 395 -10.82 -53.22 -18.84
CA LEU A 395 -9.52 -52.79 -18.32
C LEU A 395 -8.77 -51.87 -19.29
N GLU A 396 -8.91 -52.11 -20.60
CA GLU A 396 -8.24 -51.33 -21.64
C GLU A 396 -8.73 -49.88 -21.69
N THR A 397 -10.04 -49.68 -21.65
CA THR A 397 -10.65 -48.34 -21.63
C THR A 397 -10.25 -47.58 -20.36
N LEU A 398 -10.25 -48.25 -19.21
CA LEU A 398 -9.83 -47.63 -17.95
C LEU A 398 -8.35 -47.21 -17.97
N ALA A 399 -7.47 -48.06 -18.51
CA ALA A 399 -6.04 -47.73 -18.65
C ALA A 399 -5.84 -46.55 -19.61
N GLU A 400 -6.54 -46.53 -20.74
CA GLU A 400 -6.49 -45.41 -21.68
C GLU A 400 -6.98 -44.10 -21.03
N LEU A 401 -8.11 -44.13 -20.32
CA LEU A 401 -8.63 -42.98 -19.57
C LEU A 401 -7.62 -42.46 -18.55
N CYS A 402 -6.98 -43.36 -17.78
CA CYS A 402 -5.96 -42.99 -16.81
C CYS A 402 -4.79 -42.27 -17.49
N THR A 403 -4.26 -42.83 -18.58
CA THR A 403 -3.14 -42.21 -19.32
C THR A 403 -3.52 -40.88 -19.96
N MET A 404 -4.73 -40.76 -20.50
CA MET A 404 -5.20 -39.52 -21.12
C MET A 404 -5.39 -38.41 -20.08
N ILE A 405 -5.99 -38.68 -18.92
CA ILE A 405 -6.16 -37.64 -17.91
C ILE A 405 -4.80 -37.24 -17.30
N LYS A 406 -3.95 -38.21 -16.92
CA LYS A 406 -2.63 -37.93 -16.34
C LYS A 406 -1.70 -37.20 -17.33
N VAL A 407 -1.46 -37.80 -18.50
CA VAL A 407 -0.42 -37.34 -19.42
C VAL A 407 -0.97 -36.28 -20.38
N GLU A 408 -2.12 -36.54 -21.01
CA GLU A 408 -2.65 -35.64 -22.04
C GLU A 408 -3.26 -34.37 -21.44
N MET A 409 -4.02 -34.48 -20.34
CA MET A 409 -4.72 -33.34 -19.75
C MET A 409 -3.89 -32.66 -18.64
N ILE A 410 -3.44 -33.37 -17.62
CA ILE A 410 -2.74 -32.75 -16.48
C ILE A 410 -1.32 -32.33 -16.90
N GLU A 411 -0.46 -33.25 -17.32
CA GLU A 411 0.95 -32.94 -17.62
C GLU A 411 1.09 -31.99 -18.82
N ASN A 412 0.43 -32.27 -19.95
CA ASN A 412 0.63 -31.49 -21.16
C ASN A 412 -0.13 -30.15 -21.15
N ARG A 413 -1.38 -30.11 -20.67
CA ARG A 413 -2.21 -28.89 -20.75
C ARG A 413 -2.15 -28.02 -19.50
N CYS A 414 -1.83 -28.60 -18.34
CA CYS A 414 -1.77 -27.86 -17.06
C CYS A 414 -0.33 -27.60 -16.58
N SER A 415 0.67 -27.85 -17.41
CA SER A 415 2.07 -27.53 -17.11
C SER A 415 2.27 -26.05 -16.75
N LEU A 416 3.24 -25.78 -15.88
CA LEU A 416 3.62 -24.40 -15.49
C LEU A 416 3.90 -23.50 -16.70
N GLN A 417 4.47 -24.05 -17.78
CA GLN A 417 4.76 -23.28 -19.01
C GLN A 417 3.48 -22.80 -19.71
N MET A 418 2.43 -23.63 -19.73
CA MET A 418 1.12 -23.26 -20.27
C MET A 418 0.31 -22.36 -19.34
N VAL A 419 0.64 -22.33 -18.05
CA VAL A 419 0.06 -21.39 -17.08
C VAL A 419 0.73 -20.02 -17.21
N ALA A 420 2.06 -19.98 -17.39
CA ALA A 420 2.82 -18.75 -17.59
C ALA A 420 2.35 -17.95 -18.82
N SER A 421 1.94 -18.62 -19.91
CA SER A 421 1.39 -17.95 -21.08
C SER A 421 0.02 -17.28 -20.85
N ILE A 422 -0.71 -17.69 -19.82
CA ILE A 422 -2.02 -17.13 -19.46
C ILE A 422 -1.85 -15.99 -18.45
N LEU A 423 -0.92 -16.15 -17.51
CA LEU A 423 -0.60 -15.12 -16.52
C LEU A 423 0.14 -13.94 -17.16
N GLY A 424 1.01 -14.17 -18.15
CA GLY A 424 1.86 -13.12 -18.72
C GLY A 424 2.95 -12.65 -17.73
N ASP A 425 3.55 -11.48 -17.98
CA ASP A 425 4.56 -10.89 -17.09
C ASP A 425 4.00 -10.42 -15.73
N ASP A 426 2.67 -10.42 -15.57
CA ASP A 426 1.96 -9.90 -14.40
C ASP A 426 2.09 -10.78 -13.15
N ALA A 427 2.46 -12.06 -13.29
CA ALA A 427 2.62 -13.01 -12.18
C ALA A 427 3.69 -12.56 -11.16
N ASN A 428 4.66 -11.74 -11.61
CA ASN A 428 5.74 -11.22 -10.77
C ASN A 428 5.49 -9.81 -10.23
N GLN A 429 4.47 -9.10 -10.73
CA GLN A 429 4.27 -7.66 -10.45
C GLN A 429 3.07 -7.37 -9.53
N ASP A 430 2.06 -8.25 -9.49
CA ASP A 430 0.84 -8.04 -8.67
C ASP A 430 0.76 -9.04 -7.51
N PRO A 431 0.74 -8.60 -6.24
CA PRO A 431 0.62 -9.48 -5.08
C PRO A 431 -0.69 -10.29 -5.07
N ASN A 432 -1.76 -9.80 -5.72
CA ASN A 432 -3.04 -10.51 -5.81
C ASN A 432 -3.01 -11.69 -6.79
N VAL A 433 -1.96 -11.79 -7.62
CA VAL A 433 -1.80 -12.85 -8.64
C VAL A 433 -0.58 -13.73 -8.34
N SER A 434 0.26 -13.34 -7.40
CA SER A 434 1.50 -14.06 -7.06
C SER A 434 1.18 -15.46 -6.55
N GLY A 435 1.60 -16.48 -7.30
CA GLY A 435 1.38 -17.89 -6.95
C GLY A 435 0.01 -18.46 -7.34
N LEU A 436 -0.89 -17.69 -7.96
CA LEU A 436 -2.18 -18.18 -8.42
C LEU A 436 -2.03 -19.09 -9.65
N ASN A 437 -2.53 -20.33 -9.57
CA ASN A 437 -2.60 -21.22 -10.72
C ASN A 437 -4.06 -21.40 -11.17
N PRO A 438 -4.49 -20.83 -12.31
CA PRO A 438 -5.87 -20.90 -12.77
C PRO A 438 -6.34 -22.32 -13.08
N ARG A 439 -5.42 -23.28 -13.25
CA ARG A 439 -5.74 -24.69 -13.50
C ARG A 439 -5.59 -25.56 -12.25
N ALA A 440 -5.21 -25.02 -11.09
CA ALA A 440 -5.04 -25.80 -9.86
C ALA A 440 -6.32 -26.55 -9.47
N GLY A 441 -7.47 -25.88 -9.53
CA GLY A 441 -8.77 -26.52 -9.25
C GLY A 441 -9.08 -27.69 -10.19
N PHE A 442 -8.79 -27.54 -11.50
CA PHE A 442 -8.93 -28.64 -12.47
C PHE A 442 -7.99 -29.80 -12.15
N VAL A 443 -6.71 -29.51 -11.89
CA VAL A 443 -5.71 -30.53 -11.57
C VAL A 443 -6.09 -31.30 -10.31
N ALA A 444 -6.57 -30.62 -9.26
CA ALA A 444 -7.03 -31.26 -8.03
C ALA A 444 -8.15 -32.26 -8.30
N VAL A 445 -9.24 -31.83 -8.96
CA VAL A 445 -10.41 -32.68 -9.24
C VAL A 445 -10.08 -33.82 -10.21
N MET A 446 -9.29 -33.56 -11.25
CA MET A 446 -8.91 -34.61 -12.19
C MET A 446 -7.92 -35.61 -11.56
N SER A 447 -7.10 -35.19 -10.60
CA SER A 447 -6.24 -36.09 -9.83
C SER A 447 -7.06 -37.00 -8.92
N GLU A 448 -8.13 -36.50 -8.30
CA GLU A 448 -9.12 -37.32 -7.58
C GLU A 448 -9.75 -38.36 -8.52
N LEU A 449 -10.18 -37.95 -9.72
CA LEU A 449 -10.76 -38.86 -10.72
C LEU A 449 -9.79 -39.95 -11.17
N VAL A 450 -8.52 -39.59 -11.35
CA VAL A 450 -7.45 -40.54 -11.65
C VAL A 450 -7.26 -41.55 -10.52
N GLY A 451 -7.42 -41.15 -9.27
CA GLY A 451 -7.48 -42.03 -8.10
C GLY A 451 -8.60 -43.06 -8.23
N ASP A 452 -9.84 -42.61 -8.49
CA ASP A 452 -11.01 -43.48 -8.69
C ASP A 452 -10.80 -44.46 -9.88
N ILE A 453 -10.20 -43.99 -10.98
CA ILE A 453 -9.85 -44.84 -12.13
C ILE A 453 -8.81 -45.90 -11.72
N ALA A 454 -7.76 -45.52 -10.98
CA ALA A 454 -6.71 -46.43 -10.54
C ALA A 454 -7.28 -47.52 -9.61
N GLU A 455 -8.12 -47.15 -8.64
CA GLU A 455 -8.82 -48.13 -7.78
C GLU A 455 -9.66 -49.10 -8.62
N ARG A 456 -10.39 -48.57 -9.61
CA ARG A 456 -11.20 -49.39 -10.51
C ARG A 456 -10.35 -50.34 -11.35
N ILE A 457 -9.20 -49.90 -11.86
CA ILE A 457 -8.23 -50.72 -12.60
C ILE A 457 -7.74 -51.86 -11.71
N VAL A 458 -7.33 -51.57 -10.47
CA VAL A 458 -6.85 -52.59 -9.52
C VAL A 458 -7.92 -53.64 -9.25
N HIS A 459 -9.16 -53.21 -9.01
CA HIS A 459 -10.28 -54.13 -8.81
C HIS A 459 -10.55 -55.02 -10.03
N ARG A 460 -10.61 -54.44 -11.24
CA ARG A 460 -10.85 -55.19 -12.49
C ARG A 460 -9.69 -56.11 -12.84
N ALA A 461 -8.45 -55.67 -12.61
CA ALA A 461 -7.25 -56.49 -12.76
C ALA A 461 -7.24 -57.68 -11.81
N GLY A 462 -7.63 -57.48 -10.55
CA GLY A 462 -7.76 -58.55 -9.56
C GLY A 462 -8.80 -59.60 -9.98
N LEU A 463 -9.97 -59.15 -10.45
CA LEU A 463 -11.00 -60.04 -11.00
C LEU A 463 -10.52 -60.79 -12.26
N TYR A 464 -9.82 -60.11 -13.16
CA TYR A 464 -9.23 -60.73 -14.35
C TYR A 464 -8.19 -61.80 -13.97
N ALA A 465 -7.32 -61.50 -13.00
CA ALA A 465 -6.32 -62.44 -12.52
C ALA A 465 -6.96 -63.68 -11.87
N GLN A 466 -8.00 -63.52 -11.07
CA GLN A 466 -8.69 -64.65 -10.44
C GLN A 466 -9.44 -65.51 -11.45
N ASN A 467 -10.21 -64.90 -12.35
CA ASN A 467 -11.10 -65.61 -13.25
C ASN A 467 -10.40 -66.15 -14.50
N ASP A 468 -9.55 -65.34 -15.14
CA ASP A 468 -8.99 -65.65 -16.47
C ASP A 468 -7.58 -66.25 -16.43
N ILE A 469 -6.90 -66.17 -15.29
CA ILE A 469 -5.54 -66.70 -15.08
C ILE A 469 -5.56 -67.80 -14.01
N GLY A 470 -6.03 -67.50 -12.80
CA GLY A 470 -6.06 -68.44 -11.68
C GLY A 470 -7.05 -69.59 -11.87
N ALA A 471 -8.26 -69.30 -12.33
CA ALA A 471 -9.30 -70.29 -12.61
C ALA A 471 -9.29 -70.82 -14.07
N TYR A 472 -8.20 -70.60 -14.81
CA TYR A 472 -8.11 -71.00 -16.21
C TYR A 472 -8.18 -72.53 -16.38
N ARG A 473 -9.08 -72.99 -17.25
CA ARG A 473 -9.21 -74.39 -17.65
C ARG A 473 -8.56 -74.61 -19.01
N PRO A 474 -7.47 -75.40 -19.11
CA PRO A 474 -6.79 -75.65 -20.39
C PRO A 474 -7.73 -76.32 -21.40
N ALA A 475 -7.76 -75.83 -22.63
CA ALA A 475 -8.42 -76.51 -23.74
C ALA A 475 -7.55 -77.69 -24.24
N SER A 476 -8.13 -78.59 -25.04
CA SER A 476 -7.42 -79.76 -25.58
C SER A 476 -6.16 -79.39 -26.38
N GLY A 477 -6.16 -78.23 -27.06
CA GLY A 477 -4.98 -77.69 -27.75
C GLY A 477 -3.89 -77.16 -26.81
N ASP A 478 -4.27 -76.62 -25.64
CA ASP A 478 -3.33 -76.06 -24.66
C ASP A 478 -2.57 -77.16 -23.92
N ILE A 479 -3.16 -78.34 -23.80
CA ILE A 479 -2.50 -79.53 -23.21
C ILE A 479 -1.38 -80.03 -24.14
N ALA A 480 -1.54 -79.87 -25.46
CA ALA A 480 -0.54 -80.24 -26.47
C ALA A 480 0.58 -79.19 -26.62
N TYR A 481 0.55 -78.09 -25.86
CA TYR A 481 1.51 -76.99 -25.95
C TYR A 481 2.99 -77.42 -25.83
N PRO A 482 3.40 -78.35 -24.94
CA PRO A 482 4.79 -78.81 -24.88
C PRO A 482 5.26 -79.49 -26.16
N GLN A 483 4.38 -80.25 -26.83
CA GLN A 483 4.68 -80.91 -28.10
C GLN A 483 4.77 -79.89 -29.24
N MET A 484 3.91 -78.88 -29.23
CA MET A 484 4.00 -77.76 -30.18
C MET A 484 5.32 -77.00 -30.06
N LEU A 485 5.80 -76.72 -28.85
CA LEU A 485 7.10 -76.05 -28.63
C LEU A 485 8.28 -76.89 -29.16
N GLN A 486 8.23 -78.22 -29.00
CA GLN A 486 9.26 -79.12 -29.56
C GLN A 486 9.22 -79.17 -31.09
N MET A 487 8.02 -79.19 -31.68
CA MET A 487 7.84 -79.16 -33.14
C MET A 487 8.36 -77.85 -33.72
N ILE A 488 8.07 -76.71 -33.08
CA ILE A 488 8.58 -75.40 -33.51
C ILE A 488 10.11 -75.35 -33.41
N ARG A 489 10.71 -75.82 -32.32
CA ARG A 489 12.18 -75.89 -32.20
C ARG A 489 12.83 -76.77 -33.26
N LYS A 490 12.18 -77.90 -33.62
CA LYS A 490 12.65 -78.77 -34.71
C LYS A 490 12.59 -78.07 -36.06
N ILE A 491 11.50 -77.36 -36.35
CA ILE A 491 11.36 -76.55 -37.57
C ILE A 491 12.42 -75.43 -37.60
N GLU A 492 12.66 -74.76 -36.47
CA GLU A 492 13.71 -73.73 -36.36
C GLU A 492 15.12 -74.31 -36.55
N SER A 493 15.41 -75.51 -36.02
CA SER A 493 16.70 -76.18 -36.25
C SER A 493 16.86 -76.64 -37.70
N GLU A 494 15.81 -77.20 -38.30
CA GLU A 494 15.81 -77.63 -39.71
C GLU A 494 15.95 -76.43 -40.66
N GLN A 495 15.32 -75.29 -40.36
CA GLN A 495 15.47 -74.05 -41.12
C GLN A 495 16.87 -73.42 -40.96
N LYS A 496 17.49 -73.52 -39.78
CA LYS A 496 18.88 -73.10 -39.56
C LYS A 496 19.86 -73.99 -40.31
N GLU A 497 19.68 -75.31 -40.26
CA GLU A 497 20.50 -76.27 -40.99
C GLU A 497 20.34 -76.15 -42.53
N GLN A 498 19.18 -75.72 -43.02
CA GLN A 498 18.96 -75.40 -44.44
C GLN A 498 19.63 -74.07 -44.84
N LYS A 499 19.56 -73.04 -43.99
CA LYS A 499 20.24 -71.75 -44.21
C LYS A 499 21.76 -71.84 -44.16
N GLU A 500 22.33 -72.79 -43.41
CA GLU A 500 23.78 -73.04 -43.37
C GLU A 500 24.29 -73.84 -44.60
N LYS A 501 23.38 -74.44 -45.38
CA LYS A 501 23.72 -75.18 -46.61
C LYS A 501 23.49 -74.40 -47.90
N GLU A 502 22.74 -73.30 -47.86
CA GLU A 502 22.57 -72.36 -48.96
C GLU A 502 23.29 -71.04 -48.63
N GLU A 503 24.58 -70.96 -48.96
CA GLU A 503 25.27 -69.67 -49.03
C GLU A 503 24.63 -68.82 -50.12
N GLY A 504 23.96 -67.75 -49.69
CA GLY A 504 23.56 -66.64 -50.55
C GLY A 504 22.10 -66.67 -50.98
N VAL A 505 21.26 -65.97 -50.21
CA VAL A 505 20.34 -64.92 -50.65
C VAL A 505 19.63 -64.39 -49.40
N GLU A 506 19.74 -63.08 -49.16
CA GLU A 506 18.93 -62.37 -48.18
C GLU A 506 17.44 -62.56 -48.52
N SER A 507 16.75 -63.38 -47.73
CA SER A 507 15.29 -63.28 -47.61
C SER A 507 14.96 -62.92 -46.16
N THR A 508 14.87 -61.62 -45.92
CA THR A 508 14.22 -60.96 -44.79
C THR A 508 12.72 -61.29 -44.78
N THR A 509 12.41 -62.55 -44.52
CA THR A 509 11.07 -63.02 -44.15
C THR A 509 11.23 -63.98 -42.98
N THR A 510 11.90 -63.53 -41.92
CA THR A 510 11.49 -63.94 -40.57
C THR A 510 10.04 -63.51 -40.44
N THR A 511 9.12 -64.41 -40.77
CA THR A 511 7.75 -64.35 -40.29
C THR A 511 7.88 -64.32 -38.78
N THR A 512 7.84 -63.10 -38.26
CA THR A 512 7.44 -62.78 -36.91
C THR A 512 6.03 -63.34 -36.74
N ILE A 513 5.91 -64.67 -36.64
CA ILE A 513 4.84 -65.27 -35.85
C ILE A 513 5.08 -64.61 -34.50
N ASP A 514 4.25 -63.61 -34.23
CA ASP A 514 4.28 -62.75 -33.07
C ASP A 514 4.78 -63.59 -31.89
N GLN A 515 5.97 -63.31 -31.36
CA GLN A 515 6.62 -64.21 -30.37
C GLN A 515 5.70 -64.46 -29.16
N HIS A 516 4.73 -63.55 -28.97
CA HIS A 516 3.66 -63.58 -27.99
C HIS A 516 2.47 -64.51 -28.35
N CYS A 517 2.25 -64.86 -29.63
CA CYS A 517 1.27 -65.86 -30.06
C CYS A 517 1.67 -67.28 -29.70
N LEU A 518 2.97 -67.53 -29.49
CA LEU A 518 3.50 -68.81 -29.04
C LEU A 518 3.51 -68.95 -27.52
N TRP A 519 3.09 -67.93 -26.76
CA TRP A 519 3.03 -68.02 -25.30
C TRP A 519 1.83 -68.84 -24.84
N TYR A 520 2.03 -69.58 -23.75
CA TYR A 520 0.92 -70.28 -23.10
C TYR A 520 -0.18 -69.26 -22.72
N PRO A 521 -1.47 -69.57 -22.91
CA PRO A 521 -2.55 -68.58 -22.80
C PRO A 521 -2.56 -67.80 -21.48
N THR A 522 -2.29 -68.44 -20.34
CA THR A 522 -2.25 -67.74 -19.04
C THR A 522 -1.08 -66.76 -18.93
N VAL A 523 0.09 -67.08 -19.52
CA VAL A 523 1.26 -66.19 -19.57
C VAL A 523 0.94 -64.97 -20.44
N ARG A 524 0.34 -65.19 -21.61
CA ARG A 524 -0.10 -64.09 -22.51
C ARG A 524 -1.10 -63.17 -21.82
N ARG A 525 -2.11 -63.73 -21.16
CA ARG A 525 -3.11 -62.98 -20.38
C ARG A 525 -2.47 -62.20 -19.22
N THR A 526 -1.52 -62.79 -18.53
CA THR A 526 -0.78 -62.14 -17.43
C THR A 526 -0.01 -60.93 -17.93
N VAL A 527 0.78 -61.08 -19.00
CA VAL A 527 1.59 -59.98 -19.53
C VAL A 527 0.73 -58.86 -20.10
N MET A 528 -0.39 -59.18 -20.76
CA MET A 528 -1.36 -58.19 -21.23
C MET A 528 -2.01 -57.43 -20.07
N CYS A 529 -2.36 -58.10 -18.98
CA CYS A 529 -2.90 -57.45 -17.78
C CYS A 529 -1.86 -56.50 -17.17
N LEU A 530 -0.62 -56.97 -16.98
CA LEU A 530 0.48 -56.17 -16.42
C LEU A 530 0.85 -54.97 -17.29
N SER A 531 0.87 -55.11 -18.61
CA SER A 531 1.22 -54.01 -19.52
C SER A 531 0.21 -52.85 -19.48
N LYS A 532 -1.05 -53.13 -19.12
CA LYS A 532 -2.10 -52.12 -18.95
C LYS A 532 -2.10 -51.48 -17.56
N ILE A 533 -1.70 -52.24 -16.55
CA ILE A 533 -1.64 -51.78 -15.16
C ILE A 533 -0.40 -50.91 -14.90
N PHE A 534 0.74 -51.29 -15.47
CA PHE A 534 2.04 -50.65 -15.19
C PHE A 534 2.03 -49.12 -15.42
N PRO A 535 1.53 -48.58 -16.54
CA PRO A 535 1.46 -47.12 -16.75
C PRO A 535 0.53 -46.39 -15.77
N CYS A 536 -0.41 -47.12 -15.16
CA CYS A 536 -1.41 -46.56 -14.26
C CYS A 536 -0.91 -46.52 -12.80
N LEU A 537 0.01 -47.43 -12.43
CA LEU A 537 0.54 -47.63 -11.08
C LEU A 537 1.82 -46.84 -10.75
N ASP A 538 2.39 -46.09 -11.69
CA ASP A 538 3.40 -45.10 -11.32
C ASP A 538 2.72 -43.97 -10.53
N VAL A 539 2.60 -44.19 -9.21
CA VAL A 539 2.12 -43.24 -8.20
C VAL A 539 3.28 -42.36 -7.70
N SER A 540 4.52 -42.61 -8.14
CA SER A 540 5.74 -41.94 -7.68
C SER A 540 6.03 -40.56 -8.29
N PHE A 541 5.01 -39.83 -8.76
CA PHE A 541 5.14 -38.39 -9.07
C PHE A 541 4.19 -37.49 -8.27
N SER A 542 3.39 -38.04 -7.35
CA SER A 542 2.75 -37.21 -6.34
C SER A 542 3.77 -36.84 -5.26
N ALA A 543 3.96 -35.53 -5.05
CA ALA A 543 4.81 -34.89 -4.04
C ALA A 543 6.34 -34.87 -4.30
N LYS A 544 6.78 -34.13 -5.33
CA LYS A 544 7.90 -33.20 -5.10
C LYS A 544 7.31 -31.80 -4.98
N PRO A 545 7.44 -31.11 -3.83
CA PRO A 545 7.09 -29.71 -3.77
C PRO A 545 7.97 -28.97 -4.78
N LEU A 546 7.32 -28.13 -5.59
CA LEU A 546 7.95 -27.14 -6.46
C LEU A 546 8.69 -26.11 -5.58
N PHE A 547 9.83 -26.47 -5.01
CA PHE A 547 10.78 -25.54 -4.40
C PHE A 547 12.17 -25.81 -4.96
N GLY A 548 12.82 -24.71 -5.37
CA GLY A 548 13.90 -24.67 -6.34
C GLY A 548 15.10 -25.56 -6.05
N HIS A 549 15.61 -26.17 -7.11
CA HIS A 549 17.03 -26.48 -7.18
C HIS A 549 17.78 -25.21 -7.56
N GLY A 550 18.34 -24.53 -6.55
CA GLY A 550 19.52 -23.71 -6.74
C GLY A 550 20.69 -24.64 -7.05
N ASN A 551 21.28 -24.48 -8.23
CA ASN A 551 22.53 -25.12 -8.59
C ASN A 551 23.66 -24.62 -7.69
N GLY A 552 24.49 -25.55 -7.23
CA GLY A 552 25.85 -25.27 -6.80
C GLY A 552 26.80 -25.12 -7.98
#